data_AF-A0A8T5GDT7-F1
#
_entry.id   AF-A0A8T5GDT7-F1
#
_cell.length_a   1.000
_cell.length_b   1.000
_cell.length_c   1.000
_cell.angle_alpha   90.00
_cell.angle_beta   90.00
_cell.angle_gamma   90.00
#
_symmetry.space_group_name_H-M   'P 1'
#
loop_
_entity.id
_entity.type
_entity.pdbx_description
1 polymer ?
#
loop_
_entity_poly.entity_id
_entity_poly.type
_entity_poly.pdbx_seq_one_letter_code
_entity_poly.pdbx_strand_id
1 'polypeptide(L)' 'MSSNKEQDFKDFQISERKKIGSGLTNAPVWLMQKAGKRLWNARQKRDWKKIDLGKRHVKHKTRQATKKIKSGDHKKGGV' A
#
# COMPACT_ATOMS: atom_id res chain seq x y z
N MET A 1 -21.23 12.89 1.81
CA MET A 1 -20.55 11.69 2.32
C MET A 1 -20.66 10.59 1.25
N SER A 2 -19.56 9.92 0.87
CA SER A 2 -19.66 8.78 -0.08
C SER A 2 -20.23 7.57 0.67
N SER A 3 -21.56 7.50 0.85
CA SER A 3 -22.22 6.48 1.66
C SER A 3 -22.12 5.08 1.04
N ASN A 4 -22.12 4.99 -0.29
CA ASN A 4 -22.23 3.74 -1.02
C ASN A 4 -20.87 3.28 -1.57
N LYS A 5 -19.92 3.01 -0.68
CA LYS A 5 -18.66 2.33 -1.06
C LYS A 5 -18.81 0.82 -0.91
N GLU A 6 -18.35 0.08 -1.91
CA GLU A 6 -18.17 -1.37 -1.82
C GLU A 6 -17.29 -1.74 -0.61
N GLN A 7 -17.59 -2.88 0.03
CA GLN A 7 -16.89 -3.34 1.22
C GLN A 7 -15.39 -3.55 0.95
N ASP A 8 -15.04 -4.17 -0.17
CA ASP A 8 -13.65 -4.36 -0.60
C ASP A 8 -12.88 -3.04 -0.74
N PHE A 9 -13.53 -2.00 -1.27
CA PHE A 9 -12.91 -0.68 -1.37
C PHE A 9 -12.74 0.00 0.00
N LYS A 10 -13.64 -0.27 0.95
CA LYS A 10 -13.50 0.20 2.35
C LYS A 10 -12.31 -0.50 3.03
N ASP A 11 -12.20 -1.81 2.90
CA ASP A 11 -11.13 -2.59 3.49
C ASP A 11 -9.77 -2.20 2.91
N PHE A 12 -9.72 -1.98 1.58
CA PHE A 12 -8.54 -1.43 0.92
C PHE A 12 -8.14 -0.06 1.51
N GLN A 13 -9.10 0.86 1.67
CA GLN A 13 -8.83 2.18 2.26
C GLN A 13 -8.32 2.07 3.70
N ILE A 14 -8.90 1.19 4.52
CA ILE A 14 -8.45 0.96 5.89
C ILE A 14 -7.01 0.44 5.89
N SER A 15 -6.70 -0.54 5.03
CA SER A 15 -5.36 -1.11 4.92
C SER A 15 -4.30 -0.09 4.49
N GLU A 16 -4.63 0.78 3.52
CA GLU A 16 -3.71 1.83 3.06
C GLU A 16 -3.51 2.91 4.12
N ARG A 17 -4.57 3.28 4.85
CA ARG A 17 -4.47 4.24 5.96
C ARG A 17 -3.60 3.71 7.09
N LYS A 18 -3.71 2.43 7.45
CA LYS A 18 -2.82 1.80 8.46
C LYS A 18 -1.35 1.85 8.07
N LYS A 19 -1.03 1.79 6.77
CA LYS A 19 0.34 1.95 6.29
C LYS A 19 0.83 3.38 6.49
N ILE A 20 -0.04 4.37 6.30
CA ILE A 20 0.26 5.79 6.55
C ILE A 20 0.32 5.99 8.07
N GLY A 21 1.48 5.73 8.65
CA GLY A 21 1.70 5.83 10.09
C GLY A 21 1.47 7.24 10.64
N SER A 22 1.30 7.35 11.94
CA SER A 22 1.16 8.64 12.63
C SER A 22 2.48 9.40 12.73
N GLY A 23 2.40 10.74 12.77
CA GLY A 23 3.51 11.63 13.08
C GLY A 23 4.13 12.30 11.86
N LEU A 24 5.06 13.25 12.10
CA LEU A 24 5.72 14.10 11.10
C LEU A 24 6.84 13.38 10.32
N THR A 25 7.18 12.15 10.66
CA THR A 25 8.22 11.36 9.97
C THR A 25 7.70 10.02 9.45
N ASN A 26 6.48 9.63 9.86
CA ASN A 26 5.85 8.31 9.61
C ASN A 26 6.75 7.12 9.99
N ALA A 27 7.77 7.35 10.80
CA ALA A 27 8.61 6.31 11.36
C ALA A 27 8.35 6.26 12.87
N PRO A 28 8.31 5.07 13.49
CA PRO A 28 8.15 4.94 14.93
C PRO A 28 9.38 5.46 15.67
N VAL A 29 9.19 6.02 16.86
CA VAL A 29 10.24 6.68 17.66
C VAL A 29 11.41 5.75 17.95
N TRP A 30 11.14 4.49 18.29
CA TRP A 30 12.18 3.49 18.59
C TRP A 30 13.14 3.29 17.40
N LEU A 31 12.64 3.39 16.16
CA LEU A 31 13.46 3.23 14.96
C LEU A 31 14.40 4.42 14.78
N MET A 32 13.95 5.63 15.11
CA MET A 32 14.80 6.83 15.08
C MET A 32 15.85 6.79 16.19
N GLN A 33 15.47 6.32 17.38
CA GLN A 33 16.39 6.15 18.51
C GLN A 33 17.50 5.15 18.15
N LYS A 34 17.15 3.99 17.56
CA LYS A 34 18.13 2.99 17.12
C LYS A 34 19.04 3.52 16.00
N ALA A 35 18.51 4.33 15.09
CA ALA A 35 19.28 4.90 13.98
C ALA A 35 20.13 6.12 14.38
N GLY A 36 19.89 6.73 15.56
CA GLY A 36 20.57 7.94 16.01
C GLY A 36 20.27 9.19 15.17
N LYS A 37 19.23 9.16 14.32
CA LYS A 37 18.89 10.27 13.42
C LYS A 37 17.40 10.36 13.13
N ARG A 38 16.95 11.56 12.72
CA ARG A 38 15.59 11.75 12.19
C ARG A 38 15.47 11.05 10.84
N LEU A 39 14.45 10.20 10.71
CA LEU A 39 14.15 9.49 9.47
C LEU A 39 12.95 10.15 8.79
N TRP A 40 13.11 10.63 7.56
CA TRP A 40 12.02 11.19 6.78
C TRP A 40 11.52 10.20 5.74
N ASN A 41 10.24 9.81 5.82
CA ASN A 41 9.65 8.95 4.80
C ASN A 41 9.16 9.77 3.58
N ALA A 42 10.06 10.04 2.63
CA ALA A 42 9.74 10.79 1.40
C ALA A 42 8.73 10.07 0.49
N ARG A 43 8.57 8.75 0.61
CA ARG A 43 7.66 7.95 -0.22
C ARG A 43 6.21 8.06 0.23
N GLN A 44 5.96 8.40 1.48
CA GLN A 44 4.62 8.57 1.99
C GLN A 44 4.16 10.01 1.85
N LYS A 45 3.28 10.22 0.87
CA LYS A 45 2.44 11.41 0.82
C LYS A 45 1.52 11.35 2.05
N ARG A 46 1.52 12.42 2.85
CA ARG A 46 0.77 12.52 4.12
C ARG A 46 -0.63 13.10 3.91
N ASP A 47 -0.73 13.97 2.93
CA ASP A 47 -1.91 14.78 2.71
C ASP A 47 -2.95 13.99 1.93
N TRP A 48 -4.18 13.97 2.43
CA TRP A 48 -5.32 13.36 1.76
C TRP A 48 -5.48 13.86 0.32
N LYS A 49 -5.17 15.15 0.06
CA LYS A 49 -5.24 15.76 -1.27
C LYS A 49 -4.19 15.23 -2.25
N LYS A 50 -3.04 14.75 -1.75
CA LYS A 50 -1.94 14.23 -2.57
C LYS A 50 -2.06 12.71 -2.82
N ILE A 51 -2.95 12.02 -2.11
CA ILE A 51 -3.14 10.56 -2.18
C ILE A 51 -4.47 10.24 -2.84
N ASP A 52 -4.41 9.69 -4.06
CA ASP A 52 -5.58 9.12 -4.72
C ASP A 52 -5.67 7.62 -4.43
N LEU A 53 -6.47 7.25 -3.43
CA LEU A 53 -6.70 5.85 -3.05
C LEU A 53 -7.57 5.09 -4.07
N GLY A 54 -8.41 5.79 -4.84
CA GLY A 54 -9.25 5.17 -5.88
C GLY A 54 -8.38 4.60 -7.00
N LYS A 55 -7.47 5.41 -7.56
CA LYS A 55 -6.51 4.95 -8.59
C LYS A 55 -5.59 3.84 -8.08
N ARG A 56 -5.20 3.88 -6.81
CA ARG A 56 -4.39 2.82 -6.19
C ARG A 56 -5.17 1.51 -6.06
N HIS A 57 -6.46 1.57 -5.73
CA HIS A 57 -7.31 0.39 -5.63
C HIS A 57 -7.46 -0.33 -6.96
N VAL A 58 -7.69 0.41 -8.06
CA VAL A 58 -7.73 -0.16 -9.41
C VAL A 58 -6.41 -0.86 -9.75
N LYS A 59 -5.27 -0.19 -9.55
CA LYS A 59 -3.94 -0.79 -9.77
C LYS A 59 -3.70 -2.03 -8.90
N HIS A 60 -4.20 -2.02 -7.66
CA HIS A 60 -4.10 -3.16 -6.75
C HIS A 60 -4.89 -4.36 -7.26
N LYS A 61 -6.13 -4.15 -7.72
CA LYS A 61 -6.96 -5.19 -8.36
C LYS A 61 -6.28 -5.77 -9.61
N THR A 62 -5.76 -4.92 -10.50
CA THR A 62 -5.05 -5.37 -11.71
C THR A 62 -3.82 -6.21 -11.37
N ARG A 63 -3.03 -5.81 -10.37
CA ARG A 63 -1.86 -6.58 -9.90
C ARG A 63 -2.22 -7.93 -9.28
N GLN A 64 -3.34 -7.99 -8.56
CA GLN A 64 -3.83 -9.25 -7.99
C GLN A 64 -4.27 -10.20 -9.10
N ALA A 65 -4.97 -9.70 -10.12
CA ALA A 65 -5.38 -10.47 -11.29
C ALA A 65 -4.18 -11.04 -12.07
N THR A 66 -3.14 -10.22 -12.32
CA THR A 66 -1.93 -10.69 -13.03
C THR A 66 -1.09 -11.69 -12.24
N LYS A 67 -1.05 -11.58 -10.90
CA LYS A 67 -0.35 -12.55 -10.05
C LYS A 67 -1.02 -13.92 -10.03
N LYS A 68 -2.36 -13.97 -10.09
CA LYS A 68 -3.11 -15.25 -10.16
C LYS A 68 -2.82 -16.04 -11.44
N ILE A 69 -2.40 -15.37 -12.52
CA ILE A 69 -2.11 -16.01 -13.81
C ILE A 69 -0.72 -16.67 -13.83
N LYS A 70 0.20 -16.28 -12.94
CA LYS A 70 1.64 -16.62 -13.06
C LYS A 70 2.14 -17.81 -12.22
N SER A 71 1.27 -18.60 -11.60
CA SER A 71 1.69 -19.74 -10.76
C SER A 71 1.75 -21.10 -11.46
N GLY A 72 1.52 -21.18 -12.78
CA GLY A 72 1.33 -22.46 -13.49
C GLY A 72 2.44 -22.91 -14.45
N ASP A 73 3.15 -22.01 -15.13
CA ASP A 73 4.00 -22.41 -16.27
C ASP A 73 5.49 -22.52 -15.90
N HIS A 74 5.81 -23.55 -15.12
CA HIS A 74 7.10 -24.21 -15.29
C HIS A 74 6.89 -25.39 -16.24
N LYS A 75 6.88 -25.14 -17.56
CA LYS A 75 7.10 -26.20 -18.54
C LYS A 75 8.47 -26.81 -18.22
N LYS A 76 8.47 -27.99 -17.59
CA LYS A 76 9.64 -28.88 -17.56
C LYS A 76 9.97 -29.18 -19.01
N GLY A 77 10.92 -28.44 -19.58
CA GLY A 77 11.55 -28.78 -20.84
C GLY A 77 12.34 -30.05 -20.61
N GLY A 78 11.73 -31.19 -20.92
CA GLY A 78 12.44 -32.42 -21.21
C GLY A 78 12.71 -32.45 -22.71
N VAL A 79 13.98 -32.25 -23.09
CA VAL A 79 14.76 -33.08 -24.01
C VAL A 79 16.22 -32.92 -23.57
#